data_AF-M9YN04-F1
#
_entry.id   AF-M9YN04-F1
#
_cell.length_a   1.000
_cell.length_b   1.000
_cell.length_c   1.000
_cell.angle_alpha   90.00
_cell.angle_beta   90.00
_cell.angle_gamma   90.00
#
_symmetry.space_group_name_H-M   'P 1'
#
loop_
_entity.id
_entity.type
_entity.pdbx_description
1 polymer ?
#
loop_
_entity_poly.entity_id
_entity_poly.type
_entity_poly.pdbx_seq_one_letter_code
_entity_poly.pdbx_strand_id
1 'polypeptide(L)'
;MNVFEIIRWARDEGITLEVNADRLDADDIPPPSLMAELSAHEALIVEILKPSEAYPRRRAWTISVSGYRFFLIGPGMSRTQALALARWRWKEAEIVD
;
A
#
# COMPACT_ATOMS: atom_id res chain seq x y z
N MET A 1 2.34 8.42 22.77
CA MET A 1 1.85 8.73 21.41
C MET A 1 1.88 7.45 20.61
N ASN A 2 0.87 7.15 19.78
CA ASN A 2 0.94 6.03 18.84
C ASN A 2 1.64 6.50 17.54
N VAL A 3 2.33 5.58 16.84
CA VAL A 3 2.97 5.82 15.54
C VAL A 3 2.03 6.48 14.51
N PHE A 4 0.76 6.10 14.45
CA PHE A 4 -0.21 6.75 13.56
C PHE A 4 -0.48 8.22 13.93
N GLU A 5 -0.45 8.55 15.22
CA GLU A 5 -0.61 9.92 15.70
C GLU A 5 0.62 10.77 15.38
N ILE A 6 1.82 10.17 15.43
CA ILE A 6 3.08 10.83 15.04
C ILE A 6 3.08 11.15 13.54
N ILE A 7 2.69 10.18 12.69
CA ILE A 7 2.60 10.38 11.24
C ILE A 7 1.55 11.45 10.90
N ARG A 8 0.39 11.43 11.59
CA ARG A 8 -0.63 12.46 11.40
C ARG A 8 -0.11 13.84 11.83
N TRP A 9 0.59 13.91 12.96
CA TRP A 9 1.18 15.17 13.44
C TRP A 9 2.17 15.73 12.42
N ALA A 10 3.07 14.91 11.86
CA ALA A 10 3.96 15.36 10.79
C ALA A 10 3.18 15.97 9.60
N ARG A 11 2.10 15.31 9.16
CA ARG A 11 1.22 15.84 8.10
C ARG A 11 0.55 17.16 8.50
N ASP A 12 0.08 17.27 9.74
CA ASP A 12 -0.59 18.49 10.25
C ASP A 12 0.39 19.67 10.32
N GLU A 13 1.68 19.41 10.55
CA GLU A 13 2.78 20.38 10.46
C GLU A 13 3.22 20.65 9.00
N GLY A 14 2.59 20.00 8.01
CA GLY A 14 2.92 20.14 6.59
C GLY A 14 4.16 19.37 6.14
N ILE A 15 4.65 18.43 6.95
CA ILE A 15 5.85 17.63 6.71
C ILE A 15 5.47 16.30 6.05
N THR A 16 6.10 16.01 4.93
CA THR A 16 6.03 14.72 4.24
C THR A 16 7.14 13.82 4.75
N LEU A 17 6.75 12.64 5.26
CA LEU A 17 7.69 11.59 5.64
C LEU A 17 7.83 10.59 4.48
N GLU A 18 9.07 10.29 4.10
CA GLU A 18 9.42 9.30 3.08
C GLU A 18 10.34 8.22 3.65
N VAL A 19 10.31 7.02 3.07
CA VAL A 19 11.23 5.94 3.46
C VAL A 19 12.18 5.65 2.31
N ASN A 20 13.48 5.80 2.57
CA ASN A 20 14.55 5.48 1.63
C ASN A 20 15.34 4.28 2.14
N ALA A 21 15.17 3.14 1.47
CA ALA A 21 15.62 1.82 1.90
C ALA A 21 15.08 1.42 3.30
N ASP A 22 15.77 1.85 4.35
CA ASP A 22 15.45 1.58 5.76
C ASP A 22 15.57 2.83 6.64
N ARG A 23 15.63 4.02 6.02
CA ARG A 23 15.75 5.31 6.71
C ARG A 23 14.51 6.15 6.50
N LEU A 24 14.11 6.85 7.56
CA LEU A 24 13.03 7.82 7.52
C LEU A 24 13.59 9.19 7.13
N ASP A 25 13.17 9.70 5.99
CA ASP A 25 13.49 11.04 5.50
C ASP A 25 12.26 11.97 5.67
N ALA A 26 12.51 13.27 5.82
CA ALA A 26 11.48 14.31 5.88
C ALA A 26 11.82 15.42 4.88
N ASP A 27 10.80 15.99 4.23
CA ASP A 27 10.96 17.07 3.26
C ASP A 27 11.27 18.45 3.88
N ASP A 28 10.96 18.62 5.17
CA ASP A 28 11.29 19.81 5.97
C ASP A 28 11.75 19.42 7.39
N ILE A 29 12.35 20.37 8.10
CA ILE A 29 12.88 20.20 9.47
C ILE A 29 11.72 20.13 10.47
N PRO A 30 11.52 18.98 11.15
CA PRO A 30 10.43 18.86 12.11
C PRO A 30 10.66 19.71 13.37
N PRO A 31 9.59 20.17 14.05
CA PRO A 31 9.69 20.76 15.37
C PRO A 31 10.44 19.82 16.34
N PRO A 32 11.20 20.33 17.32
CA PRO A 32 12.03 19.50 18.21
C PRO A 32 11.25 18.40 18.94
N SER A 33 10.00 18.66 19.29
CA SER A 33 9.10 17.70 19.93
C SER A 33 8.67 16.58 18.98
N LEU A 34 8.35 16.91 17.72
CA LEU A 34 8.05 15.91 16.70
C LEU A 34 9.30 15.10 16.33
N MET A 35 10.45 15.75 16.22
CA MET A 35 11.73 15.08 15.94
C MET A 35 12.06 14.02 17.00
N ALA A 36 11.85 14.32 18.29
CA ALA A 36 12.05 13.35 19.37
C ALA A 36 11.13 12.11 19.23
N GLU A 37 9.86 12.32 18.87
CA GLU A 37 8.90 11.23 18.67
C GLU A 37 9.21 10.40 17.41
N LEU A 38 9.61 11.06 16.31
CA LEU A 38 10.04 10.40 15.08
C LEU A 38 11.28 9.53 15.32
N SER A 39 12.28 10.03 16.04
CA SER A 39 13.47 9.25 16.40
C SER A 39 13.16 8.10 17.35
N ALA A 40 12.26 8.29 18.32
CA ALA A 40 11.90 7.24 19.27
C ALA A 40 11.14 6.07 18.61
N HIS A 41 10.43 6.32 17.51
CA HIS A 41 9.58 5.35 16.84
C HIS A 41 10.02 5.04 15.39
N GLU A 42 11.23 5.44 15.01
CA GLU A 42 11.72 5.40 13.63
C GLU A 42 11.53 4.02 12.99
N ALA A 43 11.92 2.94 13.67
CA ALA A 43 11.80 1.58 13.14
C ALA A 43 10.35 1.19 12.79
N LEU A 44 9.38 1.57 13.63
CA LEU A 44 7.97 1.28 13.39
C LEU A 44 7.38 2.18 12.30
N ILE A 45 7.81 3.44 12.25
CA ILE A 45 7.41 4.37 11.19
C ILE A 45 7.93 3.87 9.84
N VAL A 46 9.20 3.45 9.78
CA VAL A 46 9.81 2.84 8.61
C VAL A 46 9.03 1.58 8.24
N GLU A 47 8.70 0.69 9.17
CA GLU A 47 7.92 -0.52 8.85
C GLU A 47 6.53 -0.20 8.24
N ILE A 48 5.86 0.84 8.73
CA ILE A 48 4.54 1.28 8.25
C ILE A 48 4.62 2.00 6.91
N LEU A 49 5.64 2.85 6.72
CA LEU A 49 5.80 3.70 5.55
C LEU A 49 6.62 3.05 4.44
N LYS A 50 7.44 2.03 4.76
CA LYS A 50 8.19 1.25 3.77
C LYS A 50 7.16 0.71 2.80
N PRO A 51 7.20 1.12 1.52
CA PRO A 51 6.38 0.46 0.52
C PRO A 51 6.78 -1.00 0.62
N SER A 52 5.84 -1.86 1.02
CA SER A 52 6.09 -3.29 1.08
C SER A 52 6.84 -3.64 -0.21
N GLU A 53 8.07 -4.15 -0.13
CA GLU A 53 8.80 -4.56 -1.34
C GLU A 53 8.03 -5.67 -2.08
N ALA A 54 7.01 -6.25 -1.43
CA ALA A 54 5.82 -6.67 -2.14
C ALA A 54 5.04 -5.45 -2.62
N TYR A 55 5.59 -4.73 -3.62
CA TYR A 55 4.71 -4.14 -4.62
C TYR A 55 3.76 -5.28 -4.94
N PRO A 56 2.43 -5.11 -4.78
CA PRO A 56 1.56 -6.10 -5.35
C PRO A 56 1.90 -6.07 -6.83
N ARG A 57 2.71 -7.02 -7.31
CA ARG A 57 2.95 -7.25 -8.73
C ARG A 57 1.55 -7.21 -9.28
N ARG A 58 1.22 -6.18 -10.07
CA ARG A 58 -0.11 -6.05 -10.66
C ARG A 58 -0.31 -7.36 -11.41
N ARG A 59 -1.06 -8.28 -10.81
CA ARG A 59 -1.31 -9.58 -11.40
C ARG A 59 -2.45 -9.34 -12.35
N ALA A 60 -2.14 -9.37 -13.63
CA ALA A 60 -3.13 -9.43 -14.66
C ALA A 60 -3.68 -10.87 -14.64
N TRP A 61 -4.97 -11.00 -14.43
CA TRP A 61 -5.68 -12.28 -14.54
C TRP A 61 -6.45 -12.28 -15.85
N THR A 62 -6.27 -13.29 -16.68
CA THR A 62 -7.10 -13.47 -17.87
C THR A 62 -8.48 -13.98 -17.43
N ILE A 63 -9.50 -13.17 -17.62
CA ILE A 63 -10.90 -13.49 -17.31
C ILE A 63 -11.66 -13.78 -18.59
N SER A 64 -12.49 -14.82 -18.58
CA SER A 64 -13.48 -15.12 -19.62
C SER A 64 -14.88 -14.85 -19.09
N VAL A 65 -15.68 -14.09 -19.84
CA VAL A 65 -17.11 -13.84 -19.59
C VAL A 65 -17.86 -14.06 -20.89
N SER A 66 -18.78 -15.02 -20.93
CA SER A 66 -19.60 -15.35 -22.12
C SER A 66 -18.77 -15.55 -23.41
N GLY A 67 -17.55 -16.08 -23.29
CA GLY A 67 -16.64 -16.31 -24.42
C GLY A 67 -15.72 -15.13 -24.77
N TYR A 68 -15.90 -13.95 -24.15
CA TYR A 68 -15.01 -12.80 -24.29
C TYR A 68 -13.90 -12.82 -23.26
N ARG A 69 -12.65 -12.56 -23.70
CA ARG A 69 -11.47 -12.58 -22.83
C ARG A 69 -10.92 -11.17 -22.63
N PHE A 70 -10.60 -10.83 -21.38
CA PHE A 70 -9.97 -9.56 -21.01
C PHE A 70 -9.12 -9.72 -19.73
N PHE A 71 -8.31 -8.70 -19.43
CA PHE A 71 -7.46 -8.71 -18.25
C PHE A 71 -8.10 -7.99 -17.07
N LEU A 72 -8.15 -8.66 -15.92
CA LEU A 72 -8.42 -8.04 -14.63
C LEU A 72 -7.08 -7.66 -13.99
N ILE A 73 -6.80 -6.36 -13.90
CA ILE A 73 -5.60 -5.82 -13.29
C ILE A 73 -5.98 -5.24 -11.93
N GLY A 74 -5.30 -5.66 -10.88
CA GLY A 74 -5.53 -5.15 -9.53
C GLY A 74 -4.33 -5.31 -8.62
N PRO A 75 -4.51 -5.03 -7.31
CA PRO A 75 -3.50 -5.31 -6.30
C PRO A 75 -3.19 -6.81 -6.26
N GLY A 76 -2.26 -7.19 -5.39
CA GLY A 76 -1.67 -8.52 -5.29
C GLY A 76 -2.70 -9.49 -4.76
N MET A 77 -3.55 -9.97 -5.65
CA MET A 77 -4.64 -10.88 -5.34
C MET A 77 -4.17 -12.31 -5.52
N SER A 78 -4.68 -13.20 -4.69
CA SER A 78 -4.71 -14.64 -4.96
C SER A 78 -5.72 -14.95 -6.08
N ARG A 79 -5.60 -16.13 -6.70
CA ARG A 79 -6.55 -16.59 -7.73
C ARG A 79 -8.00 -16.55 -7.24
N THR A 80 -8.25 -16.97 -6.00
CA THR A 80 -9.58 -16.96 -5.38
C THR A 80 -10.12 -15.54 -5.21
N GLN A 81 -9.29 -14.60 -4.77
CA GLN A 81 -9.68 -13.19 -4.64
C GLN A 81 -9.99 -12.55 -6.00
N ALA A 82 -9.15 -12.81 -7.01
CA ALA A 82 -9.38 -12.34 -8.36
C ALA A 82 -10.68 -12.91 -8.96
N LEU A 83 -10.96 -14.20 -8.75
CA LEU A 83 -12.19 -14.84 -9.21
C LEU A 83 -13.42 -14.31 -8.47
N ALA A 84 -13.33 -14.11 -7.15
CA ALA A 84 -14.41 -13.54 -6.36
C ALA A 84 -14.75 -12.10 -6.82
N LEU A 85 -13.72 -11.29 -7.07
CA LEU A 85 -13.89 -9.93 -7.61
C LEU A 85 -14.49 -9.96 -9.02
N ALA A 86 -14.01 -10.85 -9.89
CA ALA A 86 -14.55 -11.01 -11.23
C ALA A 86 -16.02 -11.44 -11.19
N ARG A 87 -16.38 -12.39 -10.31
CA ARG A 87 -17.77 -12.88 -10.15
C ARG A 87 -18.71 -11.89 -9.48
N TRP A 88 -18.18 -11.01 -8.66
CA TRP A 88 -18.95 -9.89 -8.12
C TRP A 88 -19.40 -8.94 -9.24
N ARG A 89 -18.58 -8.73 -10.27
CA ARG A 89 -18.89 -7.85 -11.40
C ARG A 89 -19.64 -8.57 -12.54
N TRP A 90 -19.28 -9.83 -12.81
CA TRP A 90 -19.82 -10.68 -13.88
C TRP A 90 -20.01 -12.10 -13.33
N LYS A 91 -21.24 -12.50 -13.03
CA LYS A 91 -21.56 -13.71 -12.24
C LYS A 91 -20.95 -15.00 -12.81
N GLU A 92 -20.84 -15.07 -14.13
CA GLU A 92 -20.31 -16.17 -14.93
C GLU A 92 -18.80 -16.06 -15.24
N ALA A 93 -18.08 -15.12 -14.62
CA ALA A 93 -16.65 -14.97 -14.82
C ALA A 93 -15.86 -16.22 -14.42
N GLU A 94 -14.88 -16.55 -15.26
CA GLU A 94 -13.89 -17.60 -15.04
C GLU A 94 -12.47 -17.07 -15.27
N ILE A 95 -11.50 -17.58 -14.50
CA ILE A 95 -10.07 -17.35 -14.76
C ILE A 95 -9.58 -18.44 -15.71
N VAL A 96 -9.01 -18.05 -16.85
CA VAL A 96 -8.60 -18.94 -17.95
C VAL A 96 -7.09 -18.98 -18.19
N ASP A 97 -6.31 -18.87 -17.10
CA ASP A 97 -4.83 -18.84 -17.01
C ASP A 97 -4.09 -19.60 -18.12
#